data_AF-A0A965KIE6-F1
#
_entry.id   AF-A0A965KIE6-F1
#
_cell.length_a   1.000
_cell.length_b   1.000
_cell.length_c   1.000
_cell.angle_alpha   90.00
_cell.angle_beta   90.00
_cell.angle_gamma   90.00
#
_symmetry.space_group_name_H-M   'P 1'
#
loop_
_entity.id
_entity.type
_entity.pdbx_description
1 polymer ?
#
loop_
_entity_poly.entity_id
_entity_poly.type
_entity_poly.pdbx_seq_one_letter_code
_entity_poly.pdbx_strand_id
1 'polypeptide(L)'
;PRRLQIEFSKVVQQKTDTEGGEITGDAMWQIFEDEYLPTANDDKKWGRFRLKGLSQTSVLDQDVQLAISILDRGQLVELSGEGNGPIAAFCNILQAYGVDVRVLDYYEHALSAGGDASAAAYLECAIGDEVFWGVGIDPNTTTASLKAVVSAINRAIR
;
A
#
# COMPACT_ATOMS: atom_id res chain seq x y z
N PRO A 1 -5.91 -12.26 -0.86
CA PRO A 1 -6.17 -12.93 0.45
C PRO A 1 -7.67 -13.01 0.76
N ARG A 2 -8.15 -14.03 1.49
CA ARG A 2 -9.60 -14.20 1.75
C ARG A 2 -10.21 -13.05 2.56
N ARG A 3 -9.48 -12.54 3.56
CA ARG A 3 -9.92 -11.42 4.41
C ARG A 3 -10.09 -10.12 3.62
N LEU A 4 -9.13 -9.81 2.73
CA LEU A 4 -9.25 -8.70 1.78
C LEU A 4 -10.50 -8.81 0.88
N GLN A 5 -10.81 -10.01 0.36
CA GLN A 5 -12.01 -10.19 -0.47
C GLN A 5 -13.29 -9.85 0.30
N ILE A 6 -13.35 -10.20 1.59
CA ILE A 6 -14.49 -9.90 2.47
C ILE A 6 -14.59 -8.40 2.71
N GLU A 7 -13.47 -7.73 3.01
CA GLU A 7 -13.43 -6.27 3.19
C GLU A 7 -13.87 -5.54 1.92
N PHE A 8 -13.30 -5.90 0.76
CA PHE A 8 -13.63 -5.29 -0.51
C PHE A 8 -15.10 -5.51 -0.91
N SER A 9 -15.67 -6.69 -0.63
CA SER A 9 -17.08 -6.96 -0.91
C SER A 9 -18.02 -5.98 -0.19
N LYS A 10 -17.66 -5.54 1.02
CA LYS A 10 -18.42 -4.52 1.77
C LYS A 10 -18.29 -3.14 1.12
N VAL A 11 -17.10 -2.76 0.67
CA VAL A 11 -16.86 -1.49 -0.06
C VAL A 11 -17.70 -1.45 -1.35
N VAL A 12 -17.71 -2.56 -2.09
CA VAL A 12 -18.50 -2.69 -3.31
C VAL A 12 -19.99 -2.51 -3.01
N GLN A 13 -20.53 -3.23 -2.02
CA GLN A 13 -21.93 -3.10 -1.59
C GLN A 13 -22.30 -1.65 -1.26
N GLN A 14 -21.51 -0.98 -0.43
CA GLN A 14 -21.75 0.42 -0.05
C GLN A 14 -21.77 1.37 -1.25
N LYS A 15 -20.90 1.16 -2.24
CA LYS A 15 -20.85 1.98 -3.46
C LYS A 15 -22.00 1.70 -4.43
N THR A 16 -22.63 0.52 -4.34
CA THR A 16 -23.71 0.10 -5.24
C THR A 16 -25.10 0.09 -4.62
N ASP A 17 -25.23 0.34 -3.33
CA ASP A 17 -26.52 0.41 -2.61
C ASP A 17 -27.47 1.52 -3.12
N THR A 18 -27.03 2.34 -4.09
CA THR A 18 -27.87 3.38 -4.72
C THR A 18 -28.36 2.98 -6.12
N GLU A 19 -27.74 2.00 -6.78
CA GLU A 19 -28.04 1.61 -8.16
C GLU A 19 -28.27 0.09 -8.22
N GLY A 20 -29.54 -0.32 -8.17
CA GLY A 20 -29.93 -1.72 -8.32
C GLY A 20 -29.54 -2.24 -9.71
N GLY A 21 -28.38 -2.87 -9.82
CA GLY A 21 -27.84 -3.42 -11.06
C GLY A 21 -26.66 -4.35 -10.82
N GLU A 22 -26.35 -5.19 -11.81
CA GLU A 22 -25.15 -6.03 -11.78
C GLU A 22 -23.88 -5.18 -11.99
N ILE A 23 -22.84 -5.46 -11.22
CA ILE A 23 -21.55 -4.75 -11.30
C ILE A 23 -20.70 -5.45 -12.36
N THR A 24 -20.30 -4.69 -13.38
CA THR A 24 -19.40 -5.19 -14.42
C THR A 24 -17.97 -5.36 -13.87
N GLY A 25 -17.15 -6.19 -14.52
CA GLY A 25 -15.75 -6.36 -14.15
C GLY A 25 -14.97 -5.04 -14.15
N ASP A 26 -15.23 -4.18 -15.14
CA ASP A 26 -14.59 -2.86 -15.23
C ASP A 26 -15.01 -1.94 -14.08
N ALA A 27 -16.30 -1.93 -13.71
CA ALA A 27 -16.79 -1.17 -12.57
C ALA A 27 -16.17 -1.68 -11.26
N MET A 28 -16.06 -3.00 -11.09
CA MET A 28 -15.40 -3.60 -9.94
C MET A 28 -13.91 -3.21 -9.86
N TRP A 29 -13.21 -3.21 -11.00
CA TRP A 29 -11.82 -2.76 -11.06
C TRP A 29 -11.68 -1.29 -10.70
N GLN A 30 -12.54 -0.41 -11.22
CA GLN A 30 -12.52 1.01 -10.86
C GLN A 30 -12.77 1.25 -9.36
N ILE A 31 -13.72 0.50 -8.76
CA ILE A 31 -13.97 0.56 -7.32
C ILE A 31 -12.74 0.09 -6.54
N PHE A 32 -12.06 -0.96 -7.01
CA PHE A 32 -10.83 -1.47 -6.41
C PHE A 32 -9.68 -0.47 -6.49
N GLU A 33 -9.46 0.13 -7.66
CA GLU A 33 -8.43 1.15 -7.85
C GLU A 33 -8.68 2.36 -6.94
N ASP A 34 -9.91 2.88 -6.92
CA ASP A 34 -10.28 4.01 -6.08
C ASP A 34 -10.19 3.71 -4.57
N GLU A 35 -10.31 2.43 -4.18
CA GLU A 35 -10.22 2.03 -2.78
C GLU A 35 -8.78 1.77 -2.32
N TYR A 36 -7.94 1.16 -3.16
CA TYR A 36 -6.62 0.66 -2.72
C TYR A 36 -5.43 1.21 -3.50
N LEU A 37 -5.59 1.65 -4.74
CA LEU A 37 -4.46 1.99 -5.61
C LEU A 37 -4.41 3.51 -5.84
N PRO A 38 -3.47 4.24 -5.21
CA PRO A 38 -3.34 5.68 -5.39
C PRO A 38 -3.20 6.00 -6.89
N THR A 39 -4.21 6.64 -7.47
CA THR A 39 -4.28 6.87 -8.91
C THR A 39 -3.26 7.91 -9.37
N ALA A 40 -2.74 7.73 -10.59
CA ALA A 40 -1.87 8.71 -11.24
C ALA A 40 -2.63 9.97 -11.67
N ASN A 41 -3.97 9.90 -11.82
CA ASN A 41 -4.81 11.01 -12.25
C ASN A 41 -4.98 12.05 -11.14
N ASP A 42 -4.40 13.25 -11.31
CA ASP A 42 -4.43 14.35 -10.34
C ASP A 42 -5.83 14.69 -9.82
N ASP A 43 -6.87 14.60 -10.65
CA ASP A 43 -8.24 14.95 -10.27
C ASP A 43 -8.91 13.88 -9.39
N LYS A 44 -8.36 12.67 -9.37
CA LYS A 44 -8.84 11.54 -8.56
C LYS A 44 -7.85 11.15 -7.46
N LYS A 45 -6.78 11.93 -7.27
CA LYS A 45 -5.76 11.66 -6.25
C LYS A 45 -6.35 11.84 -4.86
N TRP A 46 -6.22 10.81 -4.06
CA TRP A 46 -6.52 10.83 -2.64
C TRP A 46 -5.35 10.21 -1.85
N GLY A 47 -5.38 10.40 -0.53
CA GLY A 47 -4.32 9.93 0.37
C GLY A 47 -3.29 11.01 0.71
N ARG A 48 -2.89 11.02 1.97
CA ARG A 48 -1.88 11.95 2.52
C ARG A 48 -0.49 11.64 1.96
N PHE A 49 -0.15 10.36 1.87
CA PHE A 49 1.20 9.89 1.56
C PHE A 49 1.31 9.32 0.15
N ARG A 50 2.43 9.61 -0.52
CA ARG A 50 2.80 8.95 -1.79
C ARG A 50 4.29 8.64 -1.81
N LEU A 51 4.64 7.39 -2.08
CA LEU A 51 6.04 6.99 -2.29
C LEU A 51 6.55 7.58 -3.62
N LYS A 52 7.70 8.26 -3.58
CA LYS A 52 8.36 8.90 -4.74
C LYS A 52 9.71 8.33 -5.08
N GLY A 53 10.43 7.82 -4.09
CA GLY A 53 11.71 7.18 -4.28
C GLY A 53 12.05 6.29 -3.09
N LEU A 54 12.89 5.30 -3.34
CA LEU A 54 13.51 4.51 -2.30
C LEU A 54 14.93 4.13 -2.72
N SER A 55 15.83 4.04 -1.74
CA SER A 55 17.17 3.48 -1.86
C SER A 55 17.37 2.52 -0.70
N GLN A 56 17.82 1.32 -1.02
CA GLN A 56 18.01 0.24 -0.05
C GLN A 56 19.47 -0.20 -0.07
N THR A 57 20.07 -0.35 1.11
CA THR A 57 21.35 -1.06 1.28
C THR A 57 21.12 -2.25 2.20
N SER A 58 21.60 -3.42 1.77
CA SER A 58 21.47 -4.66 2.53
C SER A 58 22.82 -5.38 2.56
N VAL A 59 23.26 -5.71 3.76
CA VAL A 59 24.44 -6.54 4.01
C VAL A 59 23.93 -7.80 4.71
N LEU A 60 24.45 -8.97 4.34
CA LEU A 60 24.07 -10.22 4.98
C LEU A 60 24.27 -10.13 6.50
N ASP A 61 23.30 -10.66 7.24
CA ASP A 61 23.26 -10.67 8.70
C ASP A 61 23.23 -9.28 9.38
N GLN A 62 22.87 -8.23 8.63
CA GLN A 62 22.65 -6.87 9.15
C GLN A 62 21.24 -6.38 8.81
N ASP A 63 20.80 -5.38 9.56
CA ASP A 63 19.56 -4.68 9.26
C ASP A 63 19.63 -3.98 7.90
N VAL A 64 18.48 -3.95 7.22
CA VAL A 64 18.29 -3.23 5.96
C VAL A 64 18.24 -1.74 6.24
N GLN A 65 19.15 -1.00 5.62
CA GLN A 65 19.12 0.46 5.61
C GLN A 65 18.21 0.92 4.47
N LEU A 66 17.24 1.76 4.79
CA LEU A 66 16.27 2.27 3.84
C LEU A 66 16.22 3.80 3.89
N ALA A 67 16.36 4.44 2.75
CA ALA A 67 16.05 5.84 2.55
C ALA A 67 14.86 5.96 1.60
N ILE A 68 13.90 6.81 1.92
CA ILE A 68 12.69 7.03 1.14
C ILE A 68 12.48 8.52 0.87
N SER A 69 11.83 8.80 -0.26
CA SER A 69 11.23 10.10 -0.53
C SER A 69 9.72 9.91 -0.62
N ILE A 70 8.95 10.64 0.17
CA ILE A 70 7.48 10.62 0.14
C ILE A 70 6.93 12.02 -0.12
N LEU A 71 5.74 12.10 -0.69
CA LEU A 71 4.92 13.31 -0.55
C LEU A 71 4.01 13.16 0.66
N ASP A 72 4.06 14.11 1.58
CA ASP A 72 3.07 14.28 2.65
C ASP A 72 2.25 15.54 2.34
N ARG A 73 0.95 15.38 2.03
CA ARG A 73 0.06 16.48 1.61
C ARG A 73 0.64 17.33 0.47
N GLY A 74 1.40 16.69 -0.43
CA GLY A 74 2.03 17.33 -1.58
C GLY A 74 3.41 17.92 -1.32
N GLN A 75 3.89 17.97 -0.08
CA GLN A 75 5.25 18.39 0.25
C GLN A 75 6.19 17.19 0.18
N LEU A 76 7.33 17.35 -0.50
CA LEU A 76 8.38 16.32 -0.55
C LEU A 76 9.11 16.26 0.80
N VAL A 77 9.21 15.05 1.34
CA VAL A 77 9.91 14.75 2.59
C VAL A 77 10.83 13.56 2.34
N GLU A 78 12.07 13.67 2.80
CA GLU A 78 13.06 12.60 2.77
C GLU A 78 13.24 12.04 4.17
N LEU A 79 13.20 10.72 4.28
CA LEU A 79 13.28 10.00 5.55
C LEU A 79 14.20 8.79 5.40
N SER A 80 14.82 8.36 6.49
CA SER A 80 15.65 7.17 6.51
C SER A 80 15.56 6.44 7.84
N GLY A 81 15.88 5.16 7.82
CA GLY A 81 15.84 4.27 8.98
C GLY A 81 16.21 2.85 8.60
N GLU A 82 16.13 1.97 9.59
CA GLU A 82 16.58 0.58 9.48
C GLU A 82 15.58 -0.41 10.05
N GLY A 83 15.74 -1.69 9.69
CA GLY A 83 15.00 -2.80 10.27
C GLY A 83 15.40 -4.12 9.64
N ASN A 84 14.89 -5.23 10.18
CA ASN A 84 15.23 -6.59 9.74
C ASN A 84 14.76 -6.96 8.31
N GLY A 85 14.21 -6.00 7.57
CA GLY A 85 13.73 -6.11 6.21
C GLY A 85 13.20 -4.74 5.74
N PRO A 86 12.99 -4.54 4.42
CA PRO A 86 12.56 -3.25 3.90
C PRO A 86 11.18 -2.81 4.42
N ILE A 87 10.25 -3.74 4.64
CA ILE A 87 8.93 -3.44 5.20
C ILE A 87 9.06 -2.96 6.65
N ALA A 88 9.88 -3.63 7.47
CA ALA A 88 10.12 -3.25 8.86
C ALA A 88 10.82 -1.90 8.95
N ALA A 89 11.87 -1.69 8.14
CA ALA A 89 12.54 -0.39 8.04
C ALA A 89 11.57 0.72 7.65
N PHE A 90 10.69 0.48 6.67
CA PHE A 90 9.67 1.44 6.27
C PHE A 90 8.67 1.77 7.38
N CYS A 91 8.20 0.76 8.13
CA CYS A 91 7.31 0.98 9.29
C CYS A 91 8.01 1.79 10.38
N ASN A 92 9.27 1.46 10.70
CA ASN A 92 10.07 2.20 11.69
C ASN A 92 10.25 3.67 11.27
N ILE A 93 10.54 3.93 9.99
CA ILE A 93 10.64 5.29 9.43
C ILE A 93 9.33 6.05 9.62
N LEU A 94 8.20 5.45 9.26
CA LEU A 94 6.90 6.10 9.37
C LEU A 94 6.48 6.32 10.82
N GLN A 95 6.81 5.40 11.73
CA GLN A 95 6.58 5.56 13.16
C GLN A 95 7.39 6.72 13.74
N ALA A 96 8.68 6.83 13.38
CA ALA A 96 9.51 7.97 13.77
C ALA A 96 8.99 9.31 13.18
N TYR A 97 8.33 9.24 12.03
CA TYR A 97 7.67 10.39 11.39
C TYR A 97 6.25 10.68 11.95
N GLY A 98 5.78 9.89 12.93
CA GLY A 98 4.51 10.13 13.64
C GLY A 98 3.30 9.37 13.08
N VAL A 99 3.51 8.28 12.35
CA VAL A 99 2.45 7.38 11.87
C VAL A 99 2.62 6.02 12.53
N ASP A 100 1.72 5.66 13.46
CA ASP A 100 1.74 4.35 14.11
C ASP A 100 1.20 3.28 13.15
N VAL A 101 2.10 2.51 12.53
CA VAL A 101 1.78 1.45 11.59
C VAL A 101 2.52 0.16 11.95
N ARG A 102 1.80 -0.97 11.95
CA ARG A 102 2.36 -2.30 12.17
C ARG A 102 1.78 -3.28 11.16
N VAL A 103 2.64 -4.09 10.53
CA VAL A 103 2.20 -5.14 9.60
C VAL A 103 1.81 -6.39 10.37
N LEU A 104 0.61 -6.89 10.13
CA LEU A 104 0.03 -8.08 10.77
C LEU A 104 0.07 -9.32 9.87
N ASP A 105 -0.15 -9.14 8.57
CA ASP A 105 -0.13 -10.23 7.59
C ASP A 105 0.38 -9.72 6.23
N TYR A 106 1.00 -10.60 5.46
CA TYR A 106 1.64 -10.28 4.18
C TYR A 106 1.43 -11.40 3.17
N TYR A 107 0.91 -11.03 2.00
CA TYR A 107 0.82 -11.90 0.83
C TYR A 107 1.37 -11.18 -0.38
N GLU A 108 2.09 -11.92 -1.22
CA GLU A 108 2.57 -11.42 -2.50
C GLU A 108 2.44 -12.51 -3.56
N HIS A 109 2.15 -12.10 -4.79
CA HIS A 109 2.31 -12.96 -5.96
C HIS A 109 2.64 -12.15 -7.21
N ALA A 110 3.22 -12.83 -8.20
CA ALA A 110 3.46 -12.26 -9.52
C ALA A 110 2.15 -12.18 -10.32
N LEU A 111 1.90 -11.03 -10.96
CA LEU A 111 0.76 -10.80 -11.86
C LEU A 111 1.01 -11.34 -13.28
N SER A 112 2.28 -11.50 -13.66
CA SER A 112 2.69 -12.06 -14.94
C SER A 112 3.96 -12.91 -14.78
N ALA A 113 4.35 -13.62 -15.82
CA ALA A 113 5.58 -14.42 -15.85
C ALA A 113 6.68 -13.70 -16.63
N GLY A 114 7.95 -13.92 -16.24
CA GLY A 114 9.13 -13.38 -16.94
C GLY A 114 9.87 -12.32 -16.13
N GLY A 115 10.97 -11.80 -16.70
CA GLY A 115 11.84 -10.80 -16.03
C GLY A 115 11.18 -9.44 -15.81
N ASP A 116 10.13 -9.11 -16.58
CA ASP A 116 9.34 -7.88 -16.47
C ASP A 116 8.03 -8.10 -15.70
N ALA A 117 7.95 -9.18 -14.91
CA ALA A 117 6.76 -9.50 -14.15
C ALA A 117 6.47 -8.43 -13.09
N SER A 118 5.23 -7.95 -13.04
CA SER A 118 4.77 -7.11 -11.94
C SER A 118 4.37 -7.96 -10.74
N ALA A 119 4.62 -7.47 -9.53
CA ALA A 119 4.17 -8.07 -8.29
C ALA A 119 2.96 -7.33 -7.75
N ALA A 120 2.03 -8.08 -7.15
CA ALA A 120 0.96 -7.55 -6.32
C ALA A 120 1.22 -7.97 -4.87
N ALA A 121 1.37 -6.97 -4.01
CA ALA A 121 1.52 -7.14 -2.58
C ALA A 121 0.23 -6.73 -1.86
N TYR A 122 -0.12 -7.50 -0.84
CA TYR A 122 -1.29 -7.30 0.02
C TYR A 122 -0.82 -7.35 1.46
N LEU A 123 -0.94 -6.23 2.16
CA LEU A 123 -0.53 -6.13 3.56
C LEU A 123 -1.74 -5.82 4.43
N GLU A 124 -1.91 -6.59 5.49
CA GLU A 124 -2.82 -6.22 6.57
C GLU A 124 -2.03 -5.42 7.60
N CYS A 125 -2.45 -4.18 7.83
CA CYS A 125 -1.75 -3.26 8.71
C CYS A 125 -2.67 -2.84 9.85
N ALA A 126 -2.16 -2.82 11.08
CA ALA A 126 -2.74 -2.04 12.16
C ALA A 126 -2.27 -0.60 12.02
N ILE A 127 -3.20 0.35 11.97
CA ILE A 127 -2.94 1.79 12.03
C ILE A 127 -3.66 2.33 13.27
N GLY A 128 -2.89 2.66 14.31
CA GLY A 128 -3.44 2.82 15.66
C GLY A 128 -4.13 1.53 16.15
N ASP A 129 -5.42 1.64 16.48
CA ASP A 129 -6.23 0.53 16.99
C ASP A 129 -7.08 -0.18 15.91
N GLU A 130 -7.05 0.32 14.67
CA GLU A 130 -7.84 -0.20 13.57
C GLU A 130 -6.99 -0.99 12.57
N VAL A 131 -7.61 -1.94 11.87
CA VAL A 131 -6.93 -2.83 10.91
C VAL A 131 -7.42 -2.56 9.50
N PHE A 132 -6.49 -2.34 8.59
CA PHE A 132 -6.77 -2.05 7.19
C PHE A 132 -5.92 -2.91 6.28
N TRP A 133 -6.51 -3.36 5.17
CA TRP A 133 -5.75 -3.91 4.08
C TRP A 133 -5.21 -2.82 3.14
N GLY A 134 -3.97 -3.00 2.73
CA GLY A 134 -3.34 -2.19 1.69
C GLY A 134 -2.92 -3.05 0.51
N VAL A 135 -3.00 -2.47 -0.68
CA VAL A 135 -2.60 -3.15 -1.92
C VAL A 135 -1.59 -2.27 -2.66
N GLY A 136 -0.56 -2.92 -3.20
CA GLY A 136 0.47 -2.26 -3.97
C GLY A 136 0.85 -3.12 -5.17
N ILE A 137 0.97 -2.47 -6.32
CA ILE A 137 1.40 -3.10 -7.56
C ILE A 137 2.64 -2.37 -8.08
N ASP A 138 3.68 -3.15 -8.36
CA ASP A 138 4.92 -2.64 -8.93
C ASP A 138 5.76 -3.78 -9.56
N PRO A 139 6.57 -3.52 -10.60
CA PRO A 139 7.59 -4.46 -11.09
C PRO A 139 8.58 -4.91 -10.02
N ASN A 140 8.83 -4.09 -9.00
CA ASN A 140 9.70 -4.42 -7.89
C ASN A 140 8.87 -4.86 -6.67
N THR A 141 9.12 -6.07 -6.17
CA THR A 141 8.41 -6.66 -4.99
C THR A 141 8.53 -5.78 -3.75
N THR A 142 9.72 -5.26 -3.45
CA THR A 142 9.92 -4.29 -2.36
C THR A 142 9.04 -3.07 -2.58
N THR A 143 9.09 -2.41 -3.74
CA THR A 143 8.24 -1.24 -4.02
C THR A 143 6.74 -1.56 -3.91
N ALA A 144 6.30 -2.72 -4.40
CA ALA A 144 4.91 -3.17 -4.28
C ALA A 144 4.50 -3.28 -2.82
N SER A 145 5.33 -3.88 -1.97
CA SER A 145 5.06 -4.02 -0.53
C SER A 145 4.99 -2.66 0.20
N LEU A 146 5.92 -1.72 -0.08
CA LEU A 146 5.87 -0.37 0.50
C LEU A 146 4.63 0.41 0.03
N LYS A 147 4.26 0.29 -1.24
CA LYS A 147 3.02 0.89 -1.78
C LYS A 147 1.78 0.34 -1.07
N ALA A 148 1.74 -0.95 -0.76
CA ALA A 148 0.67 -1.55 0.03
C ALA A 148 0.61 -0.99 1.46
N VAL A 149 1.74 -0.77 2.14
CA VAL A 149 1.74 -0.07 3.45
C VAL A 149 1.16 1.35 3.31
N VAL A 150 1.60 2.12 2.31
CA VAL A 150 1.07 3.47 2.03
C VAL A 150 -0.43 3.45 1.74
N SER A 151 -0.90 2.46 0.97
CA SER A 151 -2.32 2.24 0.69
C SER A 151 -3.11 2.05 1.98
N ALA A 152 -2.69 1.14 2.88
CA ALA A 152 -3.36 0.91 4.15
C ALA A 152 -3.43 2.18 5.03
N ILE A 153 -2.32 2.92 5.13
CA ILE A 153 -2.27 4.16 5.91
C ILE A 153 -3.21 5.23 5.33
N ASN A 154 -3.18 5.42 4.02
CA ASN A 154 -4.05 6.40 3.37
C ASN A 154 -5.53 6.07 3.53
N ARG A 155 -5.90 4.78 3.58
CA ARG A 155 -7.26 4.35 3.86
C ARG A 155 -7.68 4.63 5.30
N ALA A 156 -6.77 4.41 6.26
CA ALA A 156 -7.04 4.66 7.67
C ALA A 156 -7.29 6.14 8.01
N ILE A 157 -6.74 7.06 7.22
CA ILE A 157 -6.84 8.50 7.44
C ILE A 157 -7.77 9.20 6.42
N ARG A 158 -8.58 8.41 5.69
CA ARG A 158 -9.48 8.90 4.64
C ARG A 158 -10.69 9.63 5.22
#